data_AF-A0A166VW74-F1
#
_entry.id   AF-A0A166VW74-F1
#
_cell.length_a   1.000
_cell.length_b   1.000
_cell.length_c   1.000
_cell.angle_alpha   90.00
_cell.angle_beta   90.00
_cell.angle_gamma   90.00
#
_symmetry.space_group_name_H-M   'P 1'
#
loop_
_entity.id
_entity.type
_entity.pdbx_description
1 polymer ?
#
loop_
_entity_poly.entity_id
_entity_poly.type
_entity_poly.pdbx_seq_one_letter_code
_entity_poly.pdbx_strand_id
1 'polypeptide(L)'
;MRLELNLLPRLLQQSNSDRQRIPSGFYASLFRTGDRGSADAKTGAIAIHSRFKEIFKVRYKEVSLAEVEGELLGHGDIADALVTATKARDDARIREYMA
;
A
#
# COMPACT_ATOMS: atom_id res chain seq x y z
N MET A 1 -6.00 -39.89 -12.35
CA MET A 1 -4.99 -39.02 -11.71
C MET A 1 -5.71 -37.75 -11.30
N ARG A 2 -6.00 -37.57 -10.01
CA ARG A 2 -6.78 -36.44 -9.48
C ARG A 2 -5.79 -35.37 -9.05
N LEU A 3 -5.77 -34.24 -9.74
CA LEU A 3 -4.97 -33.09 -9.33
C LEU A 3 -5.73 -32.38 -8.21
N GLU A 4 -5.39 -32.71 -6.97
CA GLU A 4 -5.82 -31.95 -5.80
C GLU A 4 -5.04 -30.62 -5.80
N LEU A 5 -5.67 -29.56 -6.32
CA LEU A 5 -5.17 -28.19 -6.22
C LEU A 5 -5.25 -27.77 -4.74
N ASN A 6 -4.12 -27.85 -4.03
CA ASN A 6 -3.93 -27.27 -2.70
C ASN A 6 -4.11 -25.74 -2.77
N LEU A 7 -5.35 -25.28 -2.73
CA LEU A 7 -5.80 -23.88 -2.67
C LEU A 7 -5.67 -23.31 -1.24
N LEU A 8 -4.59 -23.60 -0.53
CA LEU A 8 -4.26 -22.77 0.63
C LEU A 8 -3.92 -21.37 0.09
N PRO A 9 -4.63 -20.31 0.48
CA PRO A 9 -4.29 -18.98 0.03
C PRO A 9 -2.88 -18.67 0.54
N ARG A 10 -1.96 -18.38 -0.39
CA ARG A 10 -0.67 -17.75 -0.08
C ARG A 10 -0.91 -16.31 0.36
N LEU A 11 -1.63 -16.14 1.46
CA LEU A 11 -1.73 -14.87 2.16
C LEU A 11 -0.36 -14.62 2.79
N LEU A 12 0.34 -13.59 2.32
CA LEU A 12 1.48 -13.07 3.06
C LEU A 12 1.02 -12.72 4.48
N GLN A 13 1.85 -12.97 5.48
CA GLN A 13 1.54 -12.53 6.83
C GLN A 13 1.46 -10.99 6.85
N GLN A 14 0.37 -10.44 7.38
CA GLN A 14 0.29 -9.00 7.67
C GLN A 14 1.36 -8.62 8.69
N SER A 15 2.01 -7.48 8.48
CA SER A 15 2.96 -6.95 9.46
C SER A 15 2.24 -6.67 10.79
N ASN A 16 2.98 -6.79 11.91
CA ASN A 16 2.42 -6.54 13.24
C ASN A 16 1.92 -5.10 13.42
N SER A 17 2.48 -4.13 12.69
CA SER A 17 2.03 -2.74 12.66
C SER A 17 0.61 -2.59 12.08
N ASP A 18 0.23 -3.43 11.11
CA ASP A 18 -1.11 -3.40 10.53
C ASP A 18 -2.14 -4.11 11.42
N ARG A 19 -1.72 -5.09 12.23
CA ARG A 19 -2.57 -5.82 13.19
C ARG A 19 -3.15 -4.94 14.30
N GLN A 20 -2.39 -3.96 14.77
CA GLN A 20 -2.82 -3.07 15.85
C GLN A 20 -3.88 -2.04 15.42
N ARG A 21 -4.09 -1.86 14.12
CA ARG A 21 -5.10 -0.95 13.54
C ARG A 21 -6.44 -1.62 13.23
N ILE A 22 -6.62 -2.86 13.66
CA ILE A 22 -7.81 -3.67 13.37
C ILE A 22 -8.87 -3.41 14.45
N PRO A 23 -10.05 -2.86 14.10
CA PRO A 23 -11.17 -2.75 15.04
C PRO A 23 -11.66 -4.14 15.47
N SER A 24 -12.08 -4.29 16.71
CA SER A 24 -12.66 -5.54 17.22
C SER A 24 -13.94 -5.91 16.45
N GLY A 25 -14.05 -7.18 16.01
CA GLY A 25 -15.22 -7.70 15.26
C GLY A 25 -14.83 -8.63 14.11
N PHE A 26 -15.82 -9.00 13.27
CA PHE A 26 -15.64 -9.95 12.13
C PHE A 26 -14.54 -9.51 11.14
N TYR A 27 -14.26 -8.22 11.07
CA TYR A 27 -13.21 -7.65 10.23
C TYR A 27 -11.79 -7.92 10.72
N ALA A 28 -11.63 -8.50 11.92
CA ALA A 28 -10.32 -8.74 12.50
C ALA A 28 -9.57 -9.94 11.93
N SER A 29 -10.26 -10.83 11.23
CA SER A 29 -9.69 -11.98 10.52
C SER A 29 -9.46 -11.72 9.02
N LEU A 30 -9.86 -10.56 8.51
CA LEU A 30 -9.70 -10.22 7.09
C LEU A 30 -8.31 -9.63 6.82
N PHE A 31 -7.64 -10.18 5.81
CA PHE A 31 -6.42 -9.58 5.27
C PHE A 31 -6.76 -8.29 4.52
N ARG A 32 -6.27 -7.18 5.04
CA ARG A 32 -6.34 -5.86 4.40
C ARG A 32 -5.22 -5.75 3.38
N THR A 33 -5.59 -5.68 2.11
CA THR A 33 -4.65 -5.46 1.01
C THR A 33 -4.07 -4.04 1.02
N GLY A 34 -4.73 -3.10 1.70
CA GLY A 34 -4.38 -1.70 1.67
C GLY A 34 -4.85 -0.98 0.41
N ASP A 35 -5.68 -1.62 -0.42
CA ASP A 35 -6.27 -1.00 -1.61
C ASP A 35 -7.67 -0.48 -1.30
N ARG A 36 -8.02 0.65 -1.91
CA ARG A 36 -9.38 1.19 -1.95
C ARG A 36 -10.04 0.70 -3.23
N GLY A 37 -11.17 0.02 -3.08
CA GLY A 37 -11.93 -0.51 -4.20
C GLY A 37 -13.43 -0.27 -4.05
N SER A 38 -14.18 -0.53 -5.13
CA SER A 38 -15.63 -0.62 -5.11
C SER A 38 -16.06 -1.96 -5.69
N ALA A 39 -17.08 -2.57 -5.10
CA ALA A 39 -17.71 -3.78 -5.63
C ALA A 39 -19.02 -3.43 -6.32
N ASP A 40 -19.23 -3.93 -7.54
CA ASP A 40 -20.51 -3.91 -8.22
C ASP A 40 -21.39 -5.02 -7.65
N ALA A 41 -22.50 -4.64 -7.02
CA ALA A 41 -23.40 -5.58 -6.36
C ALA A 41 -24.19 -6.48 -7.32
N LYS A 42 -24.32 -6.10 -8.61
CA LYS A 42 -25.06 -6.86 -9.62
C LYS A 42 -24.16 -7.84 -10.37
N THR A 43 -22.95 -7.41 -10.72
CA THR A 43 -22.00 -8.22 -11.51
C THR A 43 -20.97 -8.94 -10.64
N GLY A 44 -20.77 -8.49 -9.40
CA GLY A 44 -19.70 -8.97 -8.51
C GLY A 44 -18.32 -8.46 -8.91
N ALA A 45 -18.22 -7.56 -9.90
CA ALA A 45 -16.95 -7.01 -10.34
C ALA A 45 -16.32 -6.12 -9.25
N ILE A 46 -15.00 -6.18 -9.10
CA ILE A 46 -14.25 -5.34 -8.16
C ILE A 46 -13.38 -4.37 -8.98
N ALA A 47 -13.58 -3.07 -8.76
CA ALA A 47 -12.71 -2.02 -9.29
C ALA A 47 -11.74 -1.56 -8.20
N ILE A 48 -10.45 -1.45 -8.54
CA ILE A 48 -9.40 -0.92 -7.66
C ILE A 48 -9.14 0.54 -8.06
N HIS A 49 -9.23 1.45 -7.11
CA HIS A 49 -9.15 2.90 -7.35
C HIS A 49 -7.83 3.52 -6.88
N SER A 50 -7.36 3.15 -5.69
CA SER A 50 -6.16 3.71 -5.08
C SER A 50 -5.60 2.81 -3.98
N ARG A 51 -4.46 3.20 -3.36
CA ARG A 51 -3.99 2.59 -2.10
C ARG A 51 -4.19 3.50 -0.89
N PHE A 52 -4.29 2.90 0.30
CA PHE A 52 -4.31 3.58 1.60
C PHE A 52 -2.91 3.91 2.11
N LYS A 53 -1.88 3.21 1.62
CA LYS A 53 -0.48 3.52 1.92
C LYS A 53 0.10 4.25 0.71
N GLU A 54 0.59 5.46 0.93
CA GLU A 54 1.28 6.25 -0.09
C GLU A 54 2.70 5.69 -0.26
N ILE A 55 2.87 4.81 -1.24
CA ILE A 55 4.14 4.16 -1.58
C ILE A 55 4.60 4.66 -2.94
N PHE A 56 5.78 5.25 -2.97
CA PHE A 56 6.39 5.75 -4.20
C PHE A 56 7.33 4.72 -4.79
N LYS A 57 7.48 4.74 -6.12
CA LYS A 57 8.41 3.87 -6.84
C LYS A 57 9.57 4.68 -7.38
N VAL A 58 10.62 4.85 -6.58
CA VAL A 58 11.84 5.55 -6.99
C VAL A 58 12.85 4.53 -7.47
N ARG A 59 13.24 4.58 -8.76
CA ARG A 59 14.21 3.64 -9.37
C ARG A 59 13.90 2.17 -9.04
N TYR A 60 12.64 1.76 -9.21
CA TYR A 60 12.12 0.41 -8.95
C TYR A 60 12.09 -0.02 -7.47
N LYS A 61 12.33 0.88 -6.52
CA LYS A 61 12.20 0.60 -5.09
C LYS A 61 10.92 1.22 -4.54
N GLU A 62 10.23 0.47 -3.69
CA GLU A 62 9.10 0.97 -2.92
C GLU A 62 9.61 1.81 -1.75
N VAL A 63 9.13 3.05 -1.66
CA VAL A 63 9.50 4.02 -0.63
C VAL A 63 8.22 4.51 0.03
N SER A 64 8.15 4.38 1.36
CA SER A 64 7.04 4.89 2.16
C SER A 64 7.22 6.38 2.42
N LEU A 65 6.21 7.20 2.12
CA LEU A 65 6.27 8.64 2.40
C LEU A 65 6.41 8.93 3.89
N ALA A 66 5.58 8.28 4.70
CA ALA A 66 5.59 8.43 6.15
C ALA A 66 6.93 8.04 6.79
N GLU A 67 7.73 7.18 6.14
CA GLU A 67 9.07 6.84 6.62
C GLU A 67 10.04 8.00 6.38
N VAL A 68 9.99 8.60 5.19
CA VAL A 68 10.81 9.78 4.85
C VAL A 68 10.40 10.99 5.69
N GLU A 69 9.10 11.23 5.87
CA GLU A 69 8.59 12.29 6.74
C GLU A 69 9.03 12.08 8.19
N GLY A 70 8.94 10.85 8.71
CA GLY A 70 9.41 10.51 10.05
C GLY A 70 10.90 10.77 10.25
N GLU A 71 11.73 10.44 9.26
CA GLU A 71 13.18 10.71 9.30
C GLU A 71 13.47 12.22 9.29
N LEU A 72 12.76 13.00 8.45
CA LEU A 72 12.89 14.45 8.40
C LEU A 72 12.49 15.11 9.74
N LEU A 73 11.40 14.65 10.34
CA LEU A 73 10.94 15.13 11.66
C LEU A 73 11.86 14.70 12.81
N GLY A 74 12.75 13.74 12.58
CA GLY A 74 13.83 13.39 13.52
C GLY A 74 14.90 14.48 13.64
N HIS A 75 14.99 15.40 12.67
CA HIS A 75 15.94 16.51 12.69
C HIS A 75 15.38 17.70 13.49
N GLY A 76 16.06 18.11 14.56
CA GLY A 76 15.56 19.12 15.51
C GLY A 76 15.24 20.50 14.93
N ASP A 77 15.79 20.83 13.77
CA ASP A 77 15.51 22.09 13.05
C ASP A 77 14.27 22.03 12.14
N ILE A 78 13.63 20.86 11.99
CA ILE A 78 12.47 20.66 11.11
C ILE A 78 11.22 20.50 11.98
N ALA A 79 10.32 21.49 11.90
CA ALA A 79 9.09 21.50 12.68
C ALA A 79 7.94 20.71 12.05
N ASP A 80 7.94 20.57 10.72
CA ASP A 80 6.92 19.83 9.96
C ASP A 80 7.51 19.33 8.62
N ALA A 81 6.98 18.24 8.08
CA ALA A 81 7.44 17.65 6.82
C ALA A 81 6.29 16.99 6.06
N LEU A 82 6.20 17.30 4.76
CA LEU A 82 5.31 16.66 3.80
C LEU A 82 6.13 16.19 2.61
N VAL A 83 6.04 14.91 2.26
CA VAL A 83 6.73 14.34 1.11
C VAL A 83 5.74 14.15 -0.02
N THR A 84 6.08 14.61 -1.22
CA THR A 84 5.22 14.51 -2.40
C THR A 84 6.01 14.20 -3.67
N ALA A 85 5.30 13.78 -4.72
CA ALA A 85 5.91 13.44 -6.00
C ALA A 85 6.27 14.70 -6.78
N THR A 86 7.39 14.66 -7.47
CA THR A 86 7.78 15.68 -8.46
C THR A 86 8.14 15.02 -9.77
N LYS A 87 8.13 15.79 -10.87
CA LYS A 87 8.55 15.26 -12.17
C LYS A 87 10.04 14.91 -12.11
N ALA A 88 10.39 13.72 -12.59
CA ALA A 88 11.78 13.29 -12.71
C ALA A 88 12.58 14.30 -13.56
N ARG A 89 13.77 14.68 -13.09
CA ARG A 89 14.57 15.79 -13.65
C ARG A 89 15.12 15.50 -15.06
N ASP A 90 15.33 14.23 -15.40
CA ASP A 90 15.73 13.75 -16.73
C ASP A 90 15.59 12.23 -16.79
N ASP A 91 14.45 11.72 -17.23
CA ASP A 91 14.39 10.43 -17.96
C ASP A 91 12.97 10.20 -18.48
N ALA A 92 12.81 10.15 -19.80
CA ALA A 92 11.58 9.72 -20.46
C ALA A 92 11.15 8.28 -20.13
N ARG A 93 11.88 7.59 -19.24
CA ARG A 93 11.71 6.19 -18.84
C ARG A 93 11.25 6.02 -17.39
N ILE A 94 11.33 7.06 -16.54
CA ILE A 94 10.79 6.99 -15.17
C ILE A 94 9.35 7.51 -15.21
N ARG A 95 8.43 6.61 -15.56
CA ARG A 95 7.00 6.85 -15.33
C ARG A 95 6.71 6.53 -13.88
N GLU A 96 6.96 7.49 -13.00
CA GLU A 96 6.41 7.44 -11.64
C GLU A 96 4.89 7.65 -11.75
N TYR A 97 4.18 6.53 -11.86
CA TYR A 97 2.73 6.50 -11.70
C TYR A 97 2.42 6.51 -10.21
N MET A 98 1.61 7.51 -9.82
CA MET A 98 0.76 7.45 -8.64
C MET A 98 -0.11 6.19 -8.74
N ALA A 99 -0.20 5.43 -7.65
CA ALA A 99 -1.21 4.40 -7.44
C ALA A 99 -1.81 4.58 -6.04
#